data_AF-A0AAJ0ASQ9-F1
#
_entry.id   AF-A0AAJ0ASQ9-F1
#
_cell.length_a   1.000
_cell.length_b   1.000
_cell.length_c   1.000
_cell.angle_alpha   90.00
_cell.angle_beta   90.00
_cell.angle_gamma   90.00
#
_symmetry.space_group_name_H-M   'P 1'
#
loop_
_entity.id
_entity.type
_entity.pdbx_description
1 polymer ?
#
loop_
_entity_poly.entity_id
_entity_poly.type
_entity_poly.pdbx_seq_one_letter_code
_entity_poly.pdbx_strand_id
1 'polypeptide(L)'
;MLRDYSVQHSSPVPEIRVASHATAAISALHLLFVRRLEDCRKNHARCNDYKRQLRSLRQPCYLLDLGSWGDEEVWLIEPGKSTSFAILSYCRGQPPPDYTTTSANLQYSMAGFLLKNFPKTIRDAVWVTLGLGLR
;
A
#
# COMPACT_ATOMS: atom_id res chain seq x y z
N MET A 1 23.97 -34.73 -1.86
CA MET A 1 24.30 -33.61 -2.77
C MET A 1 23.30 -32.50 -2.54
N LEU A 2 23.56 -31.63 -1.57
CA LEU A 2 22.78 -30.42 -1.34
C LEU A 2 23.60 -29.28 -1.95
N ARG A 3 23.02 -28.54 -2.89
CA ARG A 3 23.67 -27.37 -3.50
C ARG A 3 23.38 -26.16 -2.62
N ASP A 4 24.44 -25.62 -2.02
CA ASP A 4 24.47 -24.27 -1.49
C ASP A 4 24.17 -23.26 -2.60
N TYR A 5 23.19 -22.38 -2.36
CA TYR A 5 22.91 -21.24 -3.22
C TYR A 5 22.97 -19.97 -2.36
N SER A 6 24.18 -19.46 -2.16
CA SER A 6 24.41 -18.13 -1.60
C SER A 6 24.22 -17.09 -2.70
N VAL A 7 23.22 -16.23 -2.57
CA VAL A 7 23.09 -15.02 -3.39
C VAL A 7 23.43 -13.82 -2.51
N GLN A 8 24.64 -13.30 -2.68
CA GLN A 8 25.02 -11.99 -2.18
C GLN A 8 24.40 -10.94 -3.11
N HIS A 9 23.43 -10.16 -2.62
CA HIS A 9 23.00 -8.93 -3.27
C HIS A 9 23.38 -7.74 -2.40
N SER A 10 24.60 -7.25 -2.61
CA SER A 10 24.99 -5.89 -2.25
C SER A 10 24.63 -4.97 -3.42
N SER A 11 23.52 -4.23 -3.28
CA SER A 11 23.30 -3.04 -4.12
C SER A 11 22.74 -1.92 -3.24
N PRO A 12 23.34 -0.72 -3.25
CA PRO A 12 22.93 0.37 -2.40
C PRO A 12 21.61 0.95 -2.91
N VAL A 13 20.55 0.82 -2.12
CA VAL A 13 19.27 1.49 -2.40
C VAL A 13 19.46 2.98 -2.15
N PRO A 14 19.23 3.87 -3.14
CA PRO A 14 19.35 5.30 -2.92
C PRO A 14 18.27 5.77 -1.94
N GLU A 15 18.70 6.49 -0.90
CA GLU A 15 17.85 7.06 0.13
C GLU A 15 17.00 8.18 -0.49
N ILE A 16 15.76 7.87 -0.88
CA ILE A 16 14.81 8.88 -1.33
C ILE A 16 14.31 9.64 -0.11
N ARG A 17 14.90 10.82 0.13
CA ARG A 17 14.39 11.78 1.10
C ARG A 17 13.14 12.43 0.53
N VAL A 18 11.98 11.93 0.93
CA VAL A 18 10.70 12.62 0.69
C VAL A 18 10.60 13.75 1.70
N ALA A 19 10.78 14.99 1.21
CA ALA A 19 10.62 16.20 2.00
C ALA A 19 9.15 16.39 2.37
N SER A 20 8.91 16.69 3.65
CA SER A 20 7.62 17.08 4.19
C SER A 20 7.25 18.51 3.77
N HIS A 21 5.95 18.75 3.82
CA HIS A 21 5.21 20.02 3.91
C HIS A 21 4.24 20.26 2.76
N ALA A 22 2.98 20.40 3.18
CA ALA A 22 1.79 20.46 2.38
C ALA A 22 1.63 21.80 1.62
N THR A 23 0.78 21.72 0.59
CA THR A 23 0.09 22.79 -0.14
C THR A 23 0.84 23.53 -1.26
N ALA A 24 0.23 23.46 -2.46
CA ALA A 24 0.43 24.29 -3.66
C ALA A 24 1.58 24.02 -4.64
N ALA A 25 2.21 22.84 -4.61
CA ALA A 25 2.90 22.32 -5.80
C ALA A 25 2.78 20.80 -5.82
N ILE A 26 1.73 20.30 -6.47
CA ILE A 26 1.78 18.91 -6.92
C ILE A 26 2.95 18.85 -7.89
N SER A 27 4.06 18.22 -7.48
CA SER A 27 5.26 18.17 -8.31
C SER A 27 4.88 17.64 -9.69
N ALA A 28 5.48 18.17 -10.75
CA ALA A 28 5.19 17.73 -12.12
C ALA A 28 5.29 16.20 -12.27
N LEU A 29 6.21 15.59 -11.51
CA LEU A 29 6.34 14.13 -11.40
C LEU A 29 5.10 13.44 -10.84
N HIS A 30 4.50 13.95 -9.75
CA HIS A 30 3.27 13.40 -9.20
C HIS A 30 2.12 13.51 -10.20
N LEU A 31 1.95 14.65 -10.88
CA LEU A 31 0.93 14.81 -11.91
C LEU A 31 1.11 13.82 -13.07
N LEU A 32 2.35 13.65 -13.55
CA LEU A 32 2.66 12.68 -14.60
C LEU A 32 2.39 11.25 -14.15
N PHE A 33 2.74 10.91 -12.90
CA PHE A 33 2.48 9.59 -12.33
C PHE A 33 0.98 9.29 -12.23
N VAL A 34 0.19 10.20 -11.65
CA VAL A 34 -1.27 10.02 -11.53
C VAL A 34 -1.91 9.90 -12.91
N ARG A 35 -1.56 10.78 -13.85
CA ARG A 35 -2.05 10.71 -15.25
C ARG A 35 -1.71 9.38 -15.91
N ARG A 36 -0.47 8.92 -15.77
CA ARG A 36 -0.03 7.65 -16.36
C ARG A 36 -0.73 6.45 -15.72
N LEU A 37 -0.97 6.50 -14.41
CA LEU A 37 -1.72 5.47 -13.72
C LEU A 37 -3.19 5.44 -14.18
N GLU A 38 -3.81 6.59 -14.37
CA GLU A 38 -5.16 6.70 -14.92
C GLU A 38 -5.26 6.17 -16.35
N ASP A 39 -4.32 6.57 -17.21
CA ASP A 39 -4.21 6.06 -18.58
C ASP A 39 -4.05 4.53 -18.58
N CYS A 40 -3.20 3.99 -17.71
CA CYS A 40 -3.07 2.55 -17.53
C CYS A 40 -4.38 1.90 -17.08
N ARG A 41 -5.10 2.53 -16.13
CA ARG A 41 -6.37 2.01 -15.61
C ARG A 41 -7.49 2.02 -16.66
N LYS A 42 -7.49 2.98 -17.58
CA LYS A 42 -8.56 3.22 -18.58
C LYS A 42 -8.25 2.54 -19.91
N ASN A 43 -7.02 2.65 -20.40
CA ASN A 43 -6.67 2.38 -21.80
C ASN A 43 -5.70 1.21 -22.00
N HIS A 44 -4.96 0.76 -20.98
CA HIS A 44 -3.96 -0.29 -21.18
C HIS A 44 -4.60 -1.68 -21.30
N ALA A 45 -4.66 -2.18 -22.54
CA ALA A 45 -5.33 -3.44 -22.91
C ALA A 45 -4.96 -4.61 -21.98
N ARG A 46 -3.65 -4.86 -21.77
CA ARG A 46 -3.18 -5.95 -20.91
C ARG A 46 -3.72 -5.85 -19.47
N CYS A 47 -3.73 -4.65 -18.89
CA CYS A 47 -4.28 -4.45 -17.54
C CYS A 47 -5.80 -4.65 -17.51
N ASN A 48 -6.51 -4.18 -18.53
CA ASN A 48 -7.96 -4.34 -18.62
C ASN A 48 -8.37 -5.80 -18.84
N ASP A 49 -7.60 -6.56 -19.61
CA ASP A 49 -7.83 -7.99 -19.82
C ASP A 49 -7.67 -8.76 -18.52
N TYR A 50 -6.60 -8.49 -17.78
CA TYR A 50 -6.38 -9.06 -16.45
C TYR A 50 -7.51 -8.70 -15.48
N LYS A 51 -7.92 -7.42 -15.41
CA LYS A 51 -9.07 -6.99 -14.58
C LYS A 51 -10.36 -7.74 -14.93
N ARG A 52 -10.62 -8.01 -16.22
CA ARG A 52 -11.79 -8.78 -16.65
C ARG A 52 -11.73 -10.23 -16.16
N GLN A 53 -10.55 -10.85 -16.21
CA GLN A 53 -10.33 -12.19 -15.67
C GLN A 53 -10.48 -12.24 -14.15
N LEU A 54 -10.05 -11.20 -13.43
CA LEU A 54 -10.11 -11.16 -11.96
C LEU A 54 -11.47 -10.74 -11.39
N ARG A 55 -12.49 -10.40 -12.19
CA ARG A 55 -13.80 -9.97 -11.65
C ARG A 55 -14.47 -11.03 -10.78
N SER A 56 -14.05 -12.29 -10.88
CA SER A 56 -14.52 -13.41 -10.07
C SER A 56 -13.68 -13.67 -8.80
N LEU A 57 -12.54 -12.98 -8.62
CA LEU A 57 -11.71 -13.17 -7.43
C LEU A 57 -12.36 -12.57 -6.20
N ARG A 58 -12.25 -13.30 -5.09
CA ARG A 58 -12.69 -12.82 -3.78
C ARG A 58 -11.85 -11.63 -3.34
N GLN A 59 -12.52 -10.59 -2.84
CA GLN A 59 -11.87 -9.48 -2.17
C GLN A 59 -11.22 -9.96 -0.86
N PRO A 60 -10.19 -9.26 -0.36
CA PRO A 60 -9.67 -9.48 0.98
C PRO A 60 -10.80 -9.41 2.02
N CYS A 61 -10.75 -10.23 3.08
CA CYS A 61 -11.74 -10.15 4.15
C CYS A 61 -11.64 -8.83 4.94
N TYR A 62 -10.45 -8.23 4.95
CA TYR A 62 -10.17 -6.98 5.65
C TYR A 62 -9.26 -6.08 4.80
N LEU A 63 -9.50 -4.78 4.87
CA LEU A 63 -8.67 -3.73 4.30
C LEU A 63 -8.26 -2.73 5.38
N LEU A 64 -7.15 -2.03 5.14
CA LEU A 64 -6.75 -0.90 5.96
C LEU A 64 -7.41 0.36 5.39
N ASP A 65 -8.34 0.96 6.14
CA ASP A 65 -8.91 2.28 5.87
C ASP A 65 -7.93 3.35 6.34
N LEU A 66 -7.47 4.17 5.39
CA LEU A 66 -6.47 5.20 5.62
C LEU A 66 -7.04 6.55 6.10
N GLY A 67 -8.36 6.67 6.21
CA GLY A 67 -9.01 7.93 6.55
C GLY A 67 -8.83 8.99 5.45
N SER A 68 -8.66 10.24 5.90
CA SER A 68 -8.44 11.42 5.08
C SER A 68 -7.02 11.95 5.21
N TRP A 69 -6.65 12.86 4.32
CA TRP A 69 -5.35 13.53 4.41
C TRP A 69 -5.20 14.29 5.72
N GLY A 70 -4.18 13.92 6.51
CA GLY A 70 -3.89 14.53 7.80
C GLY A 70 -4.41 13.72 9.00
N ASP A 71 -5.19 12.67 8.78
CA ASP A 71 -5.59 11.75 9.85
C ASP A 71 -4.36 11.01 10.38
N GLU A 72 -4.33 10.83 11.70
CA GLU A 72 -3.23 10.13 12.39
C GLU A 72 -3.55 8.67 12.70
N GLU A 73 -4.77 8.23 12.42
CA GLU A 73 -5.27 6.90 12.71
C GLU A 73 -5.65 6.16 11.43
N VAL A 74 -5.45 4.84 11.45
CA VAL A 74 -5.87 3.93 10.38
C VAL A 74 -6.62 2.75 10.99
N TRP A 75 -7.60 2.21 10.26
CA TRP A 75 -8.50 1.19 10.80
C TRP A 75 -8.52 -0.06 9.93
N LEU A 76 -8.70 -1.22 10.56
CA LEU A 76 -9.00 -2.43 9.83
C LEU A 76 -10.52 -2.53 9.62
N ILE A 77 -10.98 -2.58 8.37
CA ILE A 77 -12.40 -2.62 7.99
C ILE A 77 -12.72 -3.85 7.13
N GLU A 78 -13.97 -4.29 7.15
CA GLU A 78 -14.49 -5.23 6.16
C GLU A 78 -14.85 -4.47 4.87
N PRO A 79 -14.32 -4.86 3.70
CA PRO A 79 -14.63 -4.17 2.46
C PRO A 79 -16.06 -4.45 1.97
N GLY A 80 -16.69 -3.43 1.39
CA GLY A 80 -17.91 -3.60 0.60
C GLY A 80 -17.62 -4.28 -0.74
N LYS A 81 -18.69 -4.82 -1.37
CA LYS A 81 -18.65 -5.65 -2.60
C LYS A 81 -17.81 -5.09 -3.78
N SER A 82 -17.49 -3.81 -3.79
CA SER A 82 -16.78 -3.14 -4.87
C SER A 82 -15.78 -2.08 -4.38
N THR A 83 -15.19 -2.28 -3.19
CA THR A 83 -14.12 -1.40 -2.70
C THR A 83 -12.88 -1.50 -3.58
N SER A 84 -12.39 -0.36 -4.07
CA SER A 84 -11.10 -0.25 -4.75
C SER A 84 -9.99 -0.16 -3.71
N PHE A 85 -8.91 -0.91 -3.90
CA PHE A 85 -7.80 -0.95 -2.94
C PHE A 85 -6.46 -1.03 -3.66
N ALA A 86 -5.39 -0.74 -2.93
CA ALA A 86 -4.02 -0.96 -3.37
C ALA A 86 -3.37 -2.07 -2.51
N ILE A 87 -2.38 -2.75 -3.09
CA ILE A 87 -1.56 -3.72 -2.38
C ILE A 87 -0.14 -3.16 -2.31
N LEU A 88 0.41 -3.10 -1.10
CA LEU A 88 1.82 -2.83 -0.91
C LEU A 88 2.61 -4.15 -0.90
N SER A 89 3.26 -4.46 -2.02
CA SER A 89 4.18 -5.58 -2.12
C SER A 89 5.59 -5.16 -1.68
N TYR A 90 6.00 -5.54 -0.48
CA TYR A 90 7.34 -5.23 0.04
C TYR A 90 7.91 -6.40 0.85
N CYS A 91 9.24 -6.55 0.85
CA CYS A 91 9.93 -7.54 1.67
C CYS A 91 9.90 -7.07 3.13
N ARG A 92 9.27 -7.87 4.00
CA ARG A 92 9.05 -7.51 5.42
C ARG A 92 10.29 -7.60 6.33
N GLY A 93 11.48 -7.86 5.78
CA GLY A 93 12.67 -8.16 6.60
C GLY A 93 12.41 -9.33 7.55
N GLN A 94 13.10 -9.38 8.69
CA GLN A 94 12.65 -10.20 9.82
C GLN A 94 11.36 -9.57 10.37
N PRO A 95 10.22 -10.28 10.33
CA PRO A 95 8.96 -9.69 10.73
C PRO A 95 9.00 -9.41 12.24
N PRO A 96 8.68 -8.18 12.68
CA PRO A 96 8.28 -7.96 14.06
C PRO A 96 7.03 -8.80 14.35
N PRO A 97 6.87 -9.36 15.56
CA PRO A 97 5.79 -10.30 15.88
C PRO A 97 4.36 -9.76 15.69
N ASP A 98 4.18 -8.43 15.66
CA ASP A 98 2.86 -7.83 15.93
C ASP A 98 2.09 -7.30 14.69
N TYR A 99 2.61 -7.45 13.47
CA TYR A 99 1.97 -6.91 12.25
C TYR A 99 1.14 -7.92 11.46
N THR A 100 0.96 -9.13 11.98
CA THR A 100 0.12 -10.15 11.36
C THR A 100 -1.24 -10.14 12.03
N THR A 101 -2.30 -9.86 11.28
CA THR A 101 -3.67 -10.00 11.80
C THR A 101 -3.96 -11.48 12.03
N THR A 102 -4.27 -11.82 13.27
CA THR A 102 -4.68 -13.13 13.75
C THR A 102 -6.07 -13.01 14.37
N SER A 103 -6.76 -14.14 14.56
CA SER A 103 -8.05 -14.12 15.27
C SER A 103 -7.93 -13.51 16.67
N ALA A 104 -6.78 -13.65 17.34
CA ALA A 104 -6.54 -13.13 18.67
C ALA A 104 -6.37 -11.60 18.72
N ASN A 105 -5.83 -10.98 17.67
CA ASN A 105 -5.57 -9.52 17.63
C ASN A 105 -6.51 -8.75 16.70
N LEU A 106 -7.49 -9.42 16.07
CA LEU A 106 -8.41 -8.83 15.12
C LEU A 106 -9.20 -7.66 15.73
N GLN A 107 -9.83 -7.88 16.89
CA GLN A 107 -10.63 -6.84 17.58
C GLN A 107 -9.79 -5.61 17.95
N TYR A 108 -8.57 -5.84 18.44
CA TYR A 108 -7.63 -4.75 18.71
C TYR A 108 -7.24 -4.00 17.42
N SER A 109 -7.03 -4.73 16.33
CA SER A 109 -6.69 -4.15 15.02
C SER A 109 -7.84 -3.33 14.42
N MET A 110 -9.08 -3.67 14.74
CA MET A 110 -10.27 -2.92 14.32
C MET A 110 -10.49 -1.65 15.15
N ALA A 111 -9.94 -1.58 16.37
CA ALA A 111 -10.03 -0.39 17.22
C ALA A 111 -9.21 0.80 16.70
N GLY A 112 -8.32 0.56 15.73
CA GLY A 112 -7.50 1.59 15.08
C GLY A 112 -6.04 1.55 15.52
N PHE A 113 -5.18 2.10 14.66
CA PHE A 113 -3.75 2.19 14.87
C PHE A 113 -3.27 3.61 14.66
N LEU A 114 -2.40 4.10 15.54
CA LEU A 114 -1.70 5.35 15.29
C LEU A 114 -0.69 5.16 14.16
N LEU A 115 -0.84 5.95 13.08
CA LEU A 115 -0.01 5.91 11.89
C LEU A 115 1.48 6.07 12.23
N LYS A 116 1.81 6.88 13.24
CA LYS A 116 3.19 7.10 13.72
C LYS A 116 3.89 5.82 14.22
N ASN A 117 3.12 4.80 14.62
CA ASN A 117 3.66 3.53 15.10
C ASN A 117 4.09 2.62 13.94
N PHE A 118 3.67 2.90 12.71
CA PHE A 118 4.08 2.12 11.56
C PHE A 118 5.53 2.42 11.14
N PRO A 119 6.24 1.40 10.61
CA PRO A 119 7.50 1.60 9.92
C PRO A 119 7.37 2.71 8.87
N LYS A 120 8.45 3.50 8.69
CA LYS A 120 8.49 4.63 7.76
C LYS A 120 7.96 4.25 6.36
N THR A 121 8.37 3.09 5.84
CA THR A 121 7.92 2.59 4.54
C THR A 121 6.40 2.44 4.43
N ILE A 122 5.73 1.98 5.49
CA ILE A 122 4.26 1.84 5.49
C ILE A 122 3.62 3.23 5.57
N ARG A 123 4.15 4.14 6.39
CA ARG A 123 3.67 5.53 6.43
C ARG A 123 3.77 6.22 5.07
N ASP A 124 4.90 6.06 4.38
CA ASP A 124 5.09 6.60 3.02
C ASP A 124 4.08 6.00 2.04
N ALA A 125 3.80 4.70 2.14
CA ALA A 125 2.78 4.03 1.33
C ALA A 125 1.36 4.55 1.62
N VAL A 126 1.03 4.87 2.87
CA VAL A 126 -0.24 5.51 3.23
C VAL A 126 -0.38 6.86 2.52
N TRP A 127 0.63 7.72 2.60
CA TRP A 127 0.60 9.03 1.95
C TRP A 127 0.50 8.95 0.42
N VAL A 128 1.21 8.01 -0.19
CA VAL A 128 1.09 7.77 -1.64
C VAL A 128 -0.31 7.28 -1.99
N THR A 129 -0.89 6.38 -1.20
CA THR A 129 -2.23 5.82 -1.44
C THR A 129 -3.31 6.90 -1.35
N LEU A 130 -3.24 7.78 -0.34
CA LEU A 130 -4.12 8.94 -0.21
C LEU A 130 -3.94 9.91 -1.39
N GLY A 131 -2.68 10.17 -1.81
CA GLY A 131 -2.39 10.99 -2.98
C GLY A 131 -2.91 10.41 -4.30
N LEU A 132 -3.17 9.10 -4.35
CA LEU A 132 -3.81 8.42 -5.49
C LEU A 132 -5.36 8.45 -5.43
N GLY A 133 -5.94 9.08 -4.41
CA GLY A 133 -7.39 9.13 -4.19
C GLY A 133 -7.99 7.78 -3.77
N LEU A 134 -7.18 6.91 -3.15
CA LEU A 134 -7.64 5.65 -2.56
C LEU A 134 -7.75 5.79 -1.04
N ARG A 135 -8.63 4.98 -0.44
CA ARG A 135 -8.90 4.93 0.99
C ARG A 135 -8.88 3.49 1.47
#